data_AF-A0A958YIQ4-F1
#
_entry.id   AF-A0A958YIQ4-F1
#
_cell.length_a   1.000
_cell.length_b   1.000
_cell.length_c   1.000
_cell.angle_alpha   90.00
_cell.angle_beta   90.00
_cell.angle_gamma   90.00
#
_symmetry.space_group_name_H-M   'P 1'
#
loop_
_entity.id
_entity.type
_entity.pdbx_description
1 polymer ?
#
loop_
_entity_poly.entity_id
_entity_poly.type
_entity_poly.pdbx_seq_one_letter_code
_entity_poly.pdbx_strand_id
1 'polypeptide(L)'
;MPDFPNIILYAIPFFILSMLLELYVTTKEQVKTYETKDAFASIAMGLGNVFLGFLSKAIVLFAFFWVYNHFRLFTIPITWWSFGLLFFADDFSYYWFHRVSHECRLFWASHVVHHSSQHYNLSTALRQTWSGGFYSFVFWLWLPLLGFHPG
;
A
#
# COMPACT_ATOMS: atom_id res chain seq x y z
N MET A 1 -9.10 -21.21 -7.68
CA MET A 1 -8.08 -20.20 -8.06
C MET A 1 -6.72 -20.85 -8.03
N PRO A 2 -5.74 -20.34 -8.79
CA PRO A 2 -4.34 -20.73 -8.59
C PRO A 2 -3.88 -20.35 -7.19
N ASP A 3 -3.11 -21.23 -6.53
CA ASP A 3 -2.42 -20.87 -5.29
C ASP A 3 -1.15 -20.08 -5.63
N PHE A 4 -1.13 -18.80 -5.27
CA PHE A 4 0.04 -17.94 -5.44
C PHE A 4 0.93 -17.97 -4.20
N PRO A 5 2.27 -17.95 -4.36
CA PRO A 5 3.17 -17.87 -3.22
C PRO A 5 2.97 -16.54 -2.48
N ASN A 6 2.99 -16.60 -1.15
CA ASN A 6 2.92 -15.39 -0.34
C ASN A 6 4.29 -14.69 -0.32
N ILE A 7 4.54 -13.88 -1.36
CA ILE A 7 5.79 -13.14 -1.55
C ILE A 7 6.08 -12.16 -0.41
N ILE A 8 5.05 -11.69 0.31
CA ILE A 8 5.20 -10.75 1.43
C ILE A 8 5.96 -11.40 2.59
N LEU A 9 5.74 -12.69 2.85
CA LEU A 9 6.45 -13.40 3.93
C LEU A 9 7.96 -13.48 3.68
N TYR A 10 8.39 -13.48 2.42
CA TYR A 10 9.81 -13.43 2.07
C TYR A 10 10.36 -11.99 2.05
N ALA A 11 9.54 -11.01 1.68
CA ALA A 11 9.94 -9.60 1.62
C ALA A 11 10.19 -8.98 3.00
N ILE A 12 9.40 -9.35 4.02
CA ILE A 12 9.54 -8.82 5.39
C ILE A 12 10.95 -9.02 5.97
N PRO A 13 11.51 -10.26 6.04
CA PRO A 13 12.84 -10.46 6.60
C PRO A 13 13.93 -9.75 5.78
N PHE A 14 13.80 -9.73 4.45
CA PHE A 14 14.72 -9.01 3.58
C PHE A 14 14.73 -7.50 3.87
N PHE A 15 13.55 -6.91 4.06
CA PHE A 15 13.42 -5.48 4.39
C PHE A 15 14.04 -5.16 5.76
N ILE A 16 13.78 -5.99 6.78
CA ILE A 16 14.38 -5.82 8.12
C ILE A 16 15.91 -5.90 8.05
N LEU A 17 16.46 -6.90 7.36
CA LEU A 17 17.90 -7.04 7.19
C LEU A 17 18.50 -5.83 6.46
N SER A 18 17.83 -5.33 5.42
CA SER A 18 18.26 -4.15 4.68
C SER A 18 18.28 -2.89 5.56
N MET A 19 17.27 -2.71 6.42
CA MET A 19 17.21 -1.59 7.36
C MET A 19 18.31 -1.66 8.43
N LEU A 20 18.58 -2.86 8.96
CA LEU A 20 19.69 -3.07 9.91
C LEU A 20 21.05 -2.82 9.26
N LEU A 21 21.23 -3.28 8.02
CA LEU A 21 22.45 -3.04 7.24
C LEU A 21 22.64 -1.55 6.95
N GLU A 22 21.58 -0.85 6.53
CA GLU A 22 21.62 0.60 6.31
C GLU A 22 22.02 1.32 7.60
N LEU A 23 21.36 1.03 8.72
CA LEU A 23 21.67 1.63 10.01
C LEU A 23 23.13 1.39 10.43
N TYR A 24 23.64 0.17 10.24
CA TYR A 24 25.03 -0.17 10.52
C TYR A 24 26.00 0.66 9.67
N VAL A 25 25.80 0.70 8.35
CA VAL A 25 26.65 1.42 7.41
C VAL A 25 26.61 2.93 7.69
N THR A 26 25.42 3.53 7.86
CA THR A 26 25.31 4.97 8.10
C THR A 26 25.92 5.39 9.44
N THR A 27 25.82 4.54 10.47
CA THR A 27 26.48 4.78 11.77
C THR A 27 27.99 4.68 11.64
N LYS A 28 28.50 3.67 10.93
CA LYS A 28 29.94 3.48 10.73
C LYS A 28 30.56 4.62 9.92
N GLU A 29 29.91 5.02 8.83
CA GLU A 29 30.36 6.08 7.92
C GLU A 29 30.01 7.50 8.41
N GLN A 30 29.40 7.63 9.59
CA GLN A 30 28.98 8.91 10.20
C GLN A 30 28.06 9.74 9.28
N VAL A 31 27.27 9.05 8.45
CA VAL A 31 26.29 9.66 7.54
C VAL A 31 25.01 9.95 8.34
N LYS A 32 24.66 11.24 8.46
CA LYS A 32 23.50 11.70 9.25
C LYS A 32 22.18 11.58 8.48
N THR A 33 21.76 10.35 8.18
CA THR A 33 20.46 10.06 7.53
C THR A 33 19.36 9.68 8.52
N TYR A 34 19.71 9.22 9.72
CA TYR A 34 18.76 8.85 10.76
C TYR A 34 18.66 9.95 11.82
N GLU A 35 17.45 10.47 12.01
CA GLU A 35 17.07 11.18 13.22
C GLU A 35 16.18 10.26 14.05
N THR A 36 16.55 10.03 15.32
CA THR A 36 15.96 8.98 16.15
C THR A 36 14.46 9.15 16.33
N LYS A 37 13.96 10.38 16.51
CA LYS A 37 12.53 10.63 16.73
C LYS A 37 11.73 10.40 15.44
N ASP A 38 12.25 10.81 14.29
CA ASP A 38 11.62 10.62 12.98
C ASP A 38 11.60 9.14 12.57
N ALA A 39 12.69 8.41 12.81
CA ALA A 39 12.75 6.98 12.59
C ALA A 39 11.77 6.21 13.49
N PHE A 40 11.74 6.55 14.79
CA PHE A 40 10.78 5.97 15.73
C PHE A 40 9.33 6.27 15.33
N ALA A 41 9.03 7.52 14.95
CA ALA A 41 7.71 7.89 14.46
C ALA A 41 7.33 7.08 13.22
N SER A 42 8.23 6.95 12.24
CA SER A 42 7.96 6.20 11.02
C SER A 42 7.69 4.70 11.29
N ILE A 43 8.48 4.08 12.18
CA ILE A 43 8.26 2.69 12.60
C ILE A 43 6.92 2.53 13.34
N ALA A 44 6.62 3.41 14.31
CA ALA A 44 5.38 3.37 15.07
C ALA A 44 4.15 3.55 14.18
N MET A 45 4.24 4.44 13.19
CA MET A 45 3.19 4.65 12.19
C MET A 45 2.97 3.40 11.33
N GLY A 46 4.04 2.73 10.89
CA GLY A 46 3.96 1.48 10.16
C GLY A 46 3.29 0.37 10.97
N LEU A 47 3.67 0.21 12.23
CA LEU A 47 3.03 -0.77 13.14
C LEU A 47 1.53 -0.46 13.35
N GLY A 48 1.18 0.82 13.54
CA GLY A 48 -0.22 1.24 13.64
C GLY A 48 -1.01 0.99 12.36
N ASN A 49 -0.40 1.20 11.18
CA ASN A 49 -1.00 0.88 9.90
C ASN A 49 -1.26 -0.63 9.76
N VAL A 50 -0.34 -1.51 10.18
CA VAL A 50 -0.56 -2.97 10.16
C VAL A 50 -1.74 -3.35 11.04
N PHE A 51 -1.81 -2.81 12.26
CA PHE A 51 -2.88 -3.11 13.20
C PHE A 51 -4.26 -2.68 12.69
N LEU A 52 -4.40 -1.41 12.28
CA LEU A 52 -5.65 -0.89 11.71
C LEU A 52 -5.93 -1.44 10.30
N GLY A 53 -4.89 -1.93 9.64
CA GLY A 53 -4.91 -2.57 8.33
C GLY A 53 -5.79 -3.80 8.29
N PHE A 54 -5.89 -4.56 9.38
CA PHE A 54 -6.79 -5.73 9.42
C PHE A 54 -8.25 -5.34 9.23
N LEU A 55 -8.71 -4.29 9.92
CA LEU A 55 -10.08 -3.82 9.83
C LEU A 55 -10.39 -3.22 8.46
N SER A 56 -9.51 -2.32 7.98
CA SER A 56 -9.69 -1.72 6.66
C SER A 56 -9.68 -2.76 5.54
N LYS A 57 -8.75 -3.74 5.57
CA LYS A 57 -8.74 -4.84 4.59
C LYS A 57 -10.02 -5.67 4.59
N ALA A 58 -10.61 -5.92 5.76
CA ALA A 58 -11.90 -6.63 5.83
C ALA A 58 -13.02 -5.83 5.13
N ILE A 59 -13.07 -4.51 5.34
CA ILE A 59 -14.03 -3.62 4.66
C ILE A 59 -13.80 -3.63 3.15
N VAL A 60 -12.55 -3.49 2.70
CA VAL A 60 -12.18 -3.50 1.29
C VAL A 60 -12.58 -4.81 0.62
N LEU A 61 -12.21 -5.94 1.23
CA LEU A 61 -12.50 -7.26 0.70
C LEU A 61 -14.01 -7.50 0.60
N PHE A 62 -14.77 -7.11 1.63
CA PHE A 62 -16.23 -7.16 1.59
C PHE A 62 -16.79 -6.32 0.45
N ALA A 63 -16.38 -5.06 0.31
CA ALA A 63 -16.85 -4.18 -0.75
C ALA A 63 -16.51 -4.73 -2.15
N PHE A 64 -15.30 -5.26 -2.33
CA PHE A 64 -14.85 -5.81 -3.61
C PHE A 64 -15.64 -7.05 -3.99
N PHE A 65 -15.84 -8.00 -3.07
CA PHE A 65 -16.67 -9.18 -3.31
C PHE A 65 -18.13 -8.82 -3.55
N TRP A 66 -18.67 -7.85 -2.80
CA TRP A 66 -20.04 -7.38 -3.01
C TRP A 66 -20.23 -6.82 -4.42
N VAL A 67 -19.33 -5.94 -4.87
CA VAL A 67 -19.35 -5.40 -6.24
C VAL A 67 -19.20 -6.51 -7.28
N TYR A 68 -18.22 -7.39 -7.10
CA TYR A 68 -17.96 -8.48 -8.03
C TYR A 68 -19.14 -9.46 -8.17
N ASN A 69 -19.78 -9.83 -7.05
CA ASN A 69 -20.83 -10.84 -7.03
C ASN A 69 -22.17 -10.33 -7.55
N HIS A 70 -22.48 -9.05 -7.34
CA HIS A 70 -23.78 -8.48 -7.65
C HIS A 70 -23.81 -7.58 -8.89
N PHE A 71 -22.69 -6.95 -9.25
CA PHE A 71 -22.67 -5.90 -10.26
C PHE A 71 -21.68 -6.12 -11.41
N ARG A 72 -20.84 -7.16 -11.38
CA ARG A 72 -19.79 -7.34 -12.40
C ARG A 72 -20.37 -7.38 -13.83
N LEU A 73 -19.67 -6.71 -14.74
CA LEU A 73 -20.04 -6.64 -16.16
C LEU A 73 -19.49 -7.83 -16.95
N PHE A 74 -18.27 -8.27 -16.63
CA PHE A 74 -17.62 -9.40 -17.27
C PHE A 74 -17.08 -10.38 -16.22
N THR A 75 -16.65 -11.55 -16.69
CA THR A 75 -15.86 -12.49 -15.89
C THR A 75 -14.49 -12.61 -16.54
N ILE A 76 -13.51 -11.88 -16.02
CA ILE A 76 -12.14 -11.89 -16.56
C ILE A 76 -11.42 -13.13 -15.99
N PRO A 77 -10.95 -14.07 -16.83
CA PRO A 77 -10.26 -15.26 -16.34
C PRO A 77 -8.87 -14.90 -15.79
N ILE A 78 -8.41 -15.65 -14.79
CA ILE A 78 -7.04 -15.53 -14.27
C ILE A 78 -6.10 -16.25 -15.25
N THR A 79 -5.45 -15.50 -16.12
CA THR A 79 -4.52 -16.01 -17.15
C THR A 79 -3.45 -14.97 -17.47
N TRP A 80 -2.37 -15.34 -18.16
CA TRP A 80 -1.20 -14.48 -18.34
C TRP A 80 -1.52 -13.07 -18.88
N TRP A 81 -2.47 -12.95 -19.83
CA TRP A 81 -2.83 -11.66 -20.40
C TRP A 81 -3.66 -10.79 -19.43
N SER A 82 -4.42 -11.40 -18.52
CA SER A 82 -5.23 -10.66 -17.56
C SER A 82 -4.37 -9.91 -16.54
N PHE A 83 -3.17 -10.41 -16.25
CA PHE A 83 -2.18 -9.70 -15.43
C PHE A 83 -1.69 -8.42 -16.12
N GLY A 84 -1.43 -8.47 -17.42
CA GLY A 84 -1.03 -7.29 -18.19
C GLY A 84 -2.13 -6.22 -18.18
N LEU A 85 -3.39 -6.61 -18.38
CA LEU A 85 -4.51 -5.68 -18.28
C LEU A 85 -4.69 -5.13 -16.86
N LEU A 86 -4.62 -6.00 -15.85
CA LEU A 86 -4.75 -5.60 -14.45
C LEU A 86 -3.66 -4.62 -14.04
N PHE A 87 -2.42 -4.81 -14.49
CA PHE A 87 -1.31 -3.90 -14.22
C PHE A 87 -1.61 -2.47 -14.68
N PHE A 88 -2.06 -2.29 -15.93
CA PHE A 88 -2.41 -0.95 -16.42
C PHE A 88 -3.69 -0.39 -15.78
N ALA A 89 -4.64 -1.24 -15.44
CA ALA A 89 -5.87 -0.84 -14.75
C ALA A 89 -5.58 -0.37 -13.31
N ASP A 90 -4.70 -1.06 -12.60
CA ASP A 90 -4.23 -0.68 -11.27
C ASP A 90 -3.44 0.63 -11.32
N ASP A 91 -2.51 0.77 -12.27
CA ASP A 91 -1.74 2.01 -12.47
C ASP A 91 -2.65 3.22 -12.77
N PHE A 92 -3.68 3.03 -13.61
CA PHE A 92 -4.69 4.06 -13.86
C PHE A 92 -5.45 4.44 -12.58
N SER A 93 -5.86 3.46 -11.77
CA SER A 93 -6.54 3.69 -10.49
C SER A 93 -5.64 4.47 -9.53
N TYR A 94 -4.37 4.07 -9.46
CA TYR A 94 -3.36 4.71 -8.63
C TYR A 94 -3.08 6.16 -9.07
N TYR A 95 -2.98 6.42 -10.37
CA TYR A 95 -2.81 7.77 -10.91
C TYR A 95 -3.91 8.72 -10.40
N TRP A 96 -5.18 8.31 -10.51
CA TRP A 96 -6.29 9.14 -10.06
C TRP A 96 -6.33 9.28 -8.55
N PHE A 97 -6.11 8.20 -7.80
CA PHE A 97 -5.98 8.27 -6.35
C PHE A 97 -4.91 9.28 -5.94
N HIS A 98 -3.73 9.20 -6.55
CA HIS A 98 -2.60 10.05 -6.23
C HIS A 98 -2.88 11.51 -6.60
N ARG A 99 -3.38 11.77 -7.82
CA ARG A 99 -3.75 13.12 -8.26
C ARG A 99 -4.79 13.75 -7.34
N VAL A 100 -5.88 13.04 -7.05
CA VAL A 100 -6.93 13.54 -6.15
C VAL A 100 -6.38 13.74 -4.74
N SER A 101 -5.40 12.95 -4.31
CA SER A 101 -4.70 13.18 -3.04
C SER A 101 -3.94 14.50 -2.98
N HIS A 102 -3.52 15.07 -4.11
CA HIS A 102 -2.89 16.40 -4.18
C HIS A 102 -3.88 17.54 -4.42
N GLU A 103 -5.13 17.23 -4.81
CA GLU A 103 -6.16 18.24 -5.14
C GLU A 103 -7.27 18.33 -4.07
N CYS A 104 -7.46 17.31 -3.23
CA CYS A 104 -8.55 17.22 -2.25
C CYS A 104 -8.04 17.04 -0.81
N ARG A 105 -8.55 17.85 0.13
CA ARG A 105 -8.10 17.88 1.54
C ARG A 105 -8.26 16.55 2.28
N LEU A 106 -9.34 15.81 2.01
CA LEU A 106 -9.59 14.52 2.66
C LEU A 106 -8.50 13.51 2.30
N PHE A 107 -8.22 13.35 1.01
CA PHE A 107 -7.21 12.42 0.52
C PHE A 107 -5.79 12.92 0.83
N TRP A 108 -5.54 14.23 0.75
CA TRP A 108 -4.29 14.86 1.17
C TRP A 108 -3.95 14.53 2.62
N ALA A 109 -4.92 14.57 3.54
CA ALA A 109 -4.68 14.28 4.95
C ALA A 109 -4.12 12.86 5.17
N SER A 110 -4.56 11.87 4.39
CA SER A 110 -3.90 10.55 4.41
C SER A 110 -2.56 10.52 3.70
N HIS A 111 -2.42 11.26 2.60
CA HIS A 111 -1.30 11.13 1.69
C HIS A 111 -0.04 11.87 2.16
N VAL A 112 -0.18 13.09 2.68
CA VAL A 112 0.93 13.93 3.15
C VAL A 112 1.77 13.27 4.24
N VAL A 113 1.17 12.36 5.00
CA VAL A 113 1.83 11.58 6.04
C VAL A 113 3.10 10.91 5.52
N HIS A 114 3.03 10.27 4.36
CA HIS A 114 4.17 9.57 3.75
C HIS A 114 5.25 10.54 3.26
N HIS A 115 4.89 11.79 2.95
CA HIS A 115 5.81 12.85 2.53
C HIS A 115 6.36 13.71 3.67
N SER A 116 6.00 13.41 4.92
CA SER A 116 6.31 14.30 6.05
C SER A 116 7.67 14.06 6.71
N SER A 117 8.39 12.98 6.37
CA SER A 117 9.79 12.82 6.81
C SER A 117 10.71 13.72 5.98
N GLN A 118 11.67 14.33 6.64
CA GLN A 118 12.74 15.11 5.98
C GLN A 118 13.99 14.24 5.70
N HIS A 119 13.92 12.94 6.00
CA HIS A 119 15.05 12.02 5.93
C HIS A 119 14.83 10.95 4.87
N TYR A 120 15.88 10.67 4.12
CA TYR A 120 15.90 9.60 3.13
C TYR A 120 16.63 8.38 3.70
N ASN A 121 15.86 7.44 4.26
CA ASN A 121 16.33 6.17 4.79
C ASN A 121 15.19 5.13 4.74
N LEU A 122 15.50 3.86 5.02
CA LEU A 122 14.51 2.77 4.93
C LEU A 122 13.41 2.85 5.98
N SER A 123 13.65 3.45 7.15
CA SER A 123 12.58 3.62 8.14
C SER A 123 11.46 4.55 7.65
N THR A 124 11.79 5.53 6.79
CA THR A 124 10.81 6.42 6.15
C THR A 124 9.78 5.65 5.31
N ALA A 125 10.14 4.50 4.73
CA ALA A 125 9.19 3.66 3.98
C ALA A 125 8.06 3.13 4.87
N LEU A 126 8.29 2.98 6.18
CA LEU A 126 7.29 2.55 7.15
C LEU A 126 6.34 3.66 7.57
N ARG A 127 6.54 4.91 7.12
CA ARG A 127 5.71 6.06 7.47
C ARG A 127 4.35 6.01 6.80
N GLN A 128 3.51 5.08 7.23
CA GLN A 128 2.25 4.77 6.60
C GLN A 128 1.08 5.44 7.31
N THR A 129 0.12 5.96 6.53
CA THR A 129 -1.13 6.52 7.06
C THR A 129 -2.02 5.47 7.69
N TRP A 130 -2.84 5.86 8.66
CA TRP A 130 -3.80 4.95 9.31
C TRP A 130 -5.19 5.02 8.71
N SER A 131 -5.54 6.13 8.06
CA SER A 131 -6.90 6.41 7.61
C SER A 131 -7.14 6.03 6.15
N GLY A 132 -6.12 6.08 5.29
CA GLY A 132 -6.25 5.87 3.85
C GLY A 132 -6.96 4.57 3.48
N GLY A 133 -6.65 3.47 4.16
CA GLY A 133 -7.25 2.16 3.89
C GLY A 133 -8.78 2.09 4.04
N PHE A 134 -9.40 3.03 4.75
CA PHE A 134 -10.85 3.04 4.98
C PHE A 134 -11.65 3.69 3.85
N TYR A 135 -11.01 4.37 2.90
CA TYR A 135 -11.71 5.08 1.84
C TYR A 135 -10.97 5.16 0.51
N SER A 136 -9.65 4.98 0.44
CA SER A 136 -8.93 5.05 -0.83
C SER A 136 -9.36 3.94 -1.80
N PHE A 137 -9.83 2.79 -1.29
CA PHE A 137 -10.26 1.65 -2.12
C PHE A 137 -11.36 1.99 -3.12
N VAL A 138 -12.08 3.11 -2.94
CA VAL A 138 -13.11 3.56 -3.90
C VAL A 138 -12.56 3.77 -5.30
N PHE A 139 -11.28 4.16 -5.45
CA PHE A 139 -10.62 4.31 -6.75
C PHE A 139 -10.39 2.99 -7.47
N TRP A 140 -10.49 1.86 -6.76
CA TRP A 140 -10.30 0.51 -7.30
C TRP A 140 -11.61 -0.28 -7.47
N LEU A 141 -12.76 0.24 -6.99
CA LEU A 141 -14.05 -0.48 -7.06
C LEU A 141 -14.49 -0.79 -8.50
N TRP A 142 -13.99 -0.05 -9.48
CA TRP A 142 -14.30 -0.31 -10.88
C TRP A 142 -13.61 -1.59 -11.42
N LEU A 143 -12.56 -2.09 -10.77
CA LEU A 143 -11.89 -3.34 -11.16
C LEU A 143 -12.77 -4.59 -10.94
N PRO A 144 -13.32 -4.84 -9.73
CA PRO A 144 -14.28 -5.92 -9.55
C PRO A 144 -15.59 -5.70 -10.30
N LEU A 145 -15.98 -4.43 -10.52
CA LEU A 145 -17.12 -4.11 -11.39
C LEU A 145 -16.86 -4.52 -12.85
N LEU A 146 -15.65 -4.30 -13.36
CA LEU A 146 -15.29 -4.71 -14.70
C LEU A 146 -15.25 -6.25 -14.81
N GLY A 147 -14.83 -6.94 -13.74
CA GLY A 147 -14.83 -8.40 -13.70
C GLY A 147 -13.53 -9.04 -13.28
N PHE A 148 -12.58 -8.27 -12.71
CA PHE A 148 -11.40 -8.83 -12.06
C PHE A 148 -11.81 -9.48 -10.73
N HIS A 149 -11.44 -10.74 -10.55
CA HIS A 149 -11.78 -11.46 -9.33
C HIS A 149 -11.00 -10.88 -8.12
N PRO A 150 -11.64 -10.56 -6.97
CA PRO A 150 -10.98 -9.98 -5.79
C PRO A 150 -10.01 -10.87 -5.01
N GLY A 151 -9.78 -12.10 -5.48
CA GLY A 151 -9.00 -13.15 -4.82
C GLY A 151 -8.42 -14.08 -5.84
#